data_AF-A0AA38J2J6-F1
#
_entry.id   AF-A0AA38J2J6-F1
#
_cell.length_a   1.000
_cell.length_b   1.000
_cell.length_c   1.000
_cell.angle_alpha   90.00
_cell.angle_beta   90.00
_cell.angle_gamma   90.00
#
_symmetry.space_group_name_H-M   'P 1'
#
loop_
_entity.id
_entity.type
_entity.pdbx_description
1 polymer ?
#
loop_
_entity_poly.entity_id
_entity_poly.type
_entity_poly.pdbx_seq_one_letter_code
_entity_poly.pdbx_strand_id
1 'polypeptide(L)'
;MWSFLDERLVITYNPKTKIQVAVNQKAKTAPVLDYTYNISAMYNGNTGAAIFFNYETGISVYIPPGTSDLTWYSSKKSFDDYFGNLRTLKDLYHYGETHGISFDSVTITDAISEELVQIFEPLSSEYSSRCQSLATMLHISKITSDHFKTSMVGWPEVMGDVNSPFRGDFKWLVGMYQGIGDFFAEIAGGMGLLAQKRVKLDLGKILTQDGGIDVMIYLLEQLHPHFDIGKILGKALNSPERFFTLNDKFSGEMGYGFDGYIHVLAEIIRLYEDKSSIQNVEIALTDYCKNPKTSSKGIQEKWNGSVKKFLATIKKLKLDEALKDLTGLLGNITDNKWVYKGVNMSKIVEIVMKMDPSNVDSVPEVLKLLQEGKKKDLHV
;
A
#
# COMPACT_ATOMS: atom_id res chain seq x y z
N MET A 1 17.22 14.29 4.04
CA MET A 1 18.17 13.95 2.96
C MET A 1 18.49 12.46 3.15
N TRP A 2 17.93 11.60 2.30
CA TRP A 2 17.76 10.16 2.58
C TRP A 2 19.02 9.35 2.18
N SER A 3 19.74 8.81 3.16
CA SER A 3 20.92 7.94 2.95
C SER A 3 20.57 6.47 2.65
N PHE A 4 19.33 6.15 2.28
CA PHE A 4 18.83 4.82 1.96
C PHE A 4 18.92 4.48 0.45
N LEU A 5 19.90 5.02 -0.26
CA LEU A 5 20.07 4.73 -1.69
C LEU A 5 20.50 3.28 -1.97
N ASP A 6 20.96 2.54 -0.96
CA ASP A 6 21.59 1.22 -1.08
C ASP A 6 20.69 0.03 -0.66
N GLU A 7 19.41 0.28 -0.34
CA GLU A 7 18.45 -0.73 0.17
C GLU A 7 17.09 -0.70 -0.57
N ARG A 8 17.01 -0.03 -1.71
CA ARG A 8 15.72 0.21 -2.35
C ARG A 8 15.21 -1.06 -3.02
N LEU A 9 14.00 -1.44 -2.63
CA LEU A 9 13.20 -2.38 -3.40
C LEU A 9 12.95 -1.78 -4.78
N VAL A 10 13.24 -2.57 -5.80
CA VAL A 10 12.97 -2.22 -7.19
C VAL A 10 11.78 -3.03 -7.64
N ILE A 11 10.82 -2.36 -8.29
CA ILE A 11 9.70 -3.03 -8.91
C ILE A 11 9.91 -3.15 -10.41
N THR A 12 9.76 -4.38 -10.90
CA THR A 12 9.87 -4.69 -12.32
C THR A 12 8.60 -5.39 -12.79
N TYR A 13 8.09 -4.98 -13.94
CA TYR A 13 6.93 -5.60 -14.57
C TYR A 13 7.26 -6.09 -15.98
N ASN A 14 6.91 -7.35 -16.28
CA ASN A 14 7.01 -7.94 -17.61
C ASN A 14 5.62 -8.03 -18.25
N PRO A 15 5.25 -7.13 -19.18
CA PRO A 15 3.92 -7.13 -19.80
C PRO A 15 3.64 -8.34 -20.68
N LYS A 16 4.69 -9.00 -21.22
CA LYS A 16 4.51 -10.18 -22.09
C LYS A 16 4.02 -11.39 -21.30
N THR A 17 4.57 -11.58 -20.11
CA THR A 17 4.27 -12.72 -19.24
C THR A 17 3.23 -12.36 -18.17
N LYS A 18 2.94 -11.07 -18.00
CA LYS A 18 2.10 -10.52 -16.94
C LYS A 18 2.59 -10.93 -15.56
N ILE A 19 3.91 -10.88 -15.38
CA ILE A 19 4.56 -11.16 -14.11
C ILE A 19 5.14 -9.85 -13.56
N GLN A 20 4.94 -9.62 -12.27
CA GLN A 20 5.57 -8.53 -11.53
C GLN A 20 6.51 -9.07 -10.46
N VAL A 21 7.55 -8.31 -10.17
CA VAL A 21 8.45 -8.57 -9.06
C VAL A 21 8.75 -7.30 -8.29
N ALA A 22 8.80 -7.39 -6.96
CA ALA A 22 9.58 -6.47 -6.15
C ALA A 22 10.84 -7.20 -5.69
N VAL A 23 12.03 -6.65 -5.94
CA VAL A 23 13.31 -7.29 -5.63
C VAL A 23 14.13 -6.43 -4.66
N ASN A 24 14.64 -7.06 -3.61
CA ASN A 24 15.74 -6.54 -2.81
C ASN A 24 17.04 -7.14 -3.34
N GLN A 25 17.75 -6.41 -4.20
CA GLN A 25 18.97 -6.94 -4.81
C GLN A 25 20.09 -7.20 -3.79
N LYS A 26 20.17 -6.39 -2.73
CA LYS A 26 21.19 -6.51 -1.67
C LYS A 26 20.92 -7.73 -0.78
N ALA A 27 19.70 -7.87 -0.30
CA ALA A 27 19.30 -9.03 0.51
C ALA A 27 19.10 -10.30 -0.33
N LYS A 28 19.06 -10.16 -1.66
CA LYS A 28 18.73 -11.20 -2.62
C LYS A 28 17.40 -11.88 -2.31
N THR A 29 16.36 -11.10 -2.06
CA THR A 29 15.01 -11.61 -1.84
C THR A 29 14.05 -11.01 -2.86
N ALA A 30 13.08 -11.80 -3.33
CA ALA A 30 12.15 -11.34 -4.36
C ALA A 30 10.76 -11.99 -4.22
N PRO A 31 9.73 -11.22 -3.85
CA PRO A 31 8.33 -11.53 -4.11
C PRO A 31 8.01 -11.36 -5.60
N VAL A 32 7.52 -12.42 -6.22
CA VAL A 32 7.09 -12.45 -7.62
C VAL A 32 5.62 -12.83 -7.69
N LEU A 33 4.87 -12.12 -8.53
CA LEU A 33 3.43 -12.23 -8.70
C LEU A 33 3.13 -12.57 -10.16
N ASP A 34 2.51 -13.72 -10.42
CA ASP A 34 2.01 -14.11 -11.74
C ASP A 34 0.49 -13.94 -11.79
N TYR A 35 0.06 -12.86 -12.44
CA TYR A 35 -1.36 -12.49 -12.53
C TYR A 35 -2.17 -13.43 -13.44
N THR A 36 -1.52 -14.21 -14.29
CA THR A 36 -2.21 -15.09 -15.23
C THR A 36 -2.66 -16.38 -14.56
N TYR A 37 -1.85 -16.89 -13.64
CA TYR A 37 -2.02 -18.23 -13.07
C TYR A 37 -2.33 -18.27 -11.58
N ASN A 38 -2.55 -17.12 -10.93
CA ASN A 38 -2.93 -17.04 -9.51
C ASN A 38 -1.87 -17.64 -8.58
N ILE A 39 -0.61 -17.43 -8.95
CA ILE A 39 0.55 -17.95 -8.22
C ILE A 39 1.44 -16.78 -7.83
N SER A 40 1.90 -16.74 -6.58
CA SER A 40 3.14 -16.02 -6.23
C SER A 40 4.26 -16.98 -5.99
N ALA A 41 5.46 -16.42 -6.09
CA ALA A 41 6.67 -17.03 -5.59
C ALA A 41 7.39 -16.07 -4.64
N MET A 42 8.06 -16.65 -3.67
CA MET A 42 8.99 -16.00 -2.77
C MET A 42 10.35 -16.65 -2.97
N TYR A 43 11.32 -15.86 -3.43
CA TYR A 43 12.66 -16.36 -3.70
C TYR A 43 13.64 -15.90 -2.63
N ASN A 44 14.43 -16.84 -2.12
CA ASN A 44 15.66 -16.57 -1.39
C ASN A 44 16.86 -16.81 -2.31
N GLY A 45 17.43 -15.75 -2.84
CA GLY A 45 18.62 -15.76 -3.68
C GLY A 45 19.93 -15.96 -2.92
N ASN A 46 19.91 -16.16 -1.59
CA ASN A 46 21.10 -16.59 -0.84
C ASN A 46 21.17 -18.11 -0.71
N THR A 47 20.04 -18.78 -0.55
CA THR A 47 19.94 -20.24 -0.36
C THR A 47 19.55 -20.96 -1.65
N GLY A 48 18.85 -20.28 -2.56
CA GLY A 48 18.22 -20.88 -3.73
C GLY A 48 16.88 -21.55 -3.46
N ALA A 49 16.36 -21.41 -2.24
CA ALA A 49 15.01 -21.78 -1.90
C ALA A 49 13.98 -20.92 -2.65
N ALA A 50 12.84 -21.53 -2.94
CA ALA A 50 11.67 -20.83 -3.45
C ALA A 50 10.39 -21.39 -2.84
N ILE A 51 9.46 -20.52 -2.48
CA ILE A 51 8.15 -20.90 -1.95
C ILE A 51 7.10 -20.35 -2.89
N PHE A 52 6.24 -21.22 -3.40
CA PHE A 52 5.17 -20.85 -4.31
C PHE A 52 3.82 -21.06 -3.64
N PHE A 53 2.91 -20.14 -3.89
CA PHE A 53 1.59 -20.13 -3.29
C PHE A 53 0.55 -20.13 -4.40
N ASN A 54 -0.33 -21.14 -4.43
CA ASN A 54 -1.49 -21.13 -5.30
C ASN A 54 -2.72 -20.71 -4.49
N TYR A 55 -3.29 -19.57 -4.81
CA TYR A 55 -4.38 -18.99 -4.02
C TYR A 55 -5.75 -19.57 -4.37
N GLU A 56 -5.84 -20.19 -5.54
CA GLU A 56 -7.07 -20.83 -5.98
C GLU A 56 -7.31 -22.12 -5.21
N THR A 57 -6.24 -22.89 -4.96
CA THR A 57 -6.30 -24.14 -4.20
C THR A 57 -6.00 -23.96 -2.71
N GLY A 58 -5.29 -22.89 -2.33
CA GLY A 58 -4.75 -22.70 -0.98
C GLY A 58 -3.53 -23.58 -0.67
N ILE A 59 -3.07 -24.39 -1.63
CA ILE A 59 -1.93 -25.28 -1.49
C ILE A 59 -0.67 -24.56 -1.97
N SER A 60 0.37 -24.63 -1.15
CA SER A 60 1.68 -24.04 -1.40
C SER A 60 2.72 -25.13 -1.59
N VAL A 61 3.80 -24.81 -2.30
CA VAL A 61 4.92 -25.72 -2.51
C VAL A 61 6.24 -25.02 -2.17
N TYR A 62 7.06 -25.69 -1.38
CA TYR A 62 8.41 -25.26 -1.05
C TYR A 62 9.41 -26.08 -1.86
N ILE A 63 10.29 -25.40 -2.59
CA ILE A 63 11.45 -26.00 -3.25
C ILE A 63 12.67 -25.71 -2.38
N PRO A 64 13.25 -26.73 -1.72
CA PRO A 64 14.44 -26.55 -0.90
C PRO A 64 15.66 -26.13 -1.71
N PRO A 65 16.68 -25.54 -1.06
CA PRO A 65 17.99 -25.28 -1.64
C PRO A 65 18.57 -26.51 -2.35
N GLY A 66 19.13 -26.30 -3.56
CA GLY A 66 19.82 -27.36 -4.32
C GLY A 66 18.92 -28.38 -5.02
N THR A 67 17.60 -28.28 -4.88
CA THR A 67 16.63 -29.22 -5.50
C THR A 67 16.34 -28.92 -6.98
N SER A 68 16.64 -27.71 -7.46
CA SER A 68 16.35 -27.32 -8.83
C SER A 68 17.30 -26.26 -9.37
N ASP A 69 17.70 -26.40 -10.63
CA ASP A 69 18.38 -25.37 -11.41
C ASP A 69 17.42 -24.28 -11.94
N LEU A 70 16.12 -24.47 -11.70
CA LEU A 70 15.05 -23.58 -12.17
C LEU A 70 14.78 -22.40 -11.23
N THR A 71 15.32 -22.41 -10.00
CA THR A 71 15.21 -21.27 -9.08
C THR A 71 16.30 -20.23 -9.35
N TRP A 72 16.05 -18.98 -8.95
CA TRP A 72 16.91 -17.84 -9.27
C TRP A 72 18.39 -18.09 -8.93
N TYR A 73 18.72 -18.51 -7.71
CA TYR A 73 20.10 -18.72 -7.28
C TYR A 73 20.81 -19.81 -8.10
N SER A 74 20.14 -20.95 -8.30
CA SER A 74 20.71 -22.11 -8.99
C SER A 74 20.96 -21.84 -10.48
N SER A 75 20.24 -20.88 -11.07
CA SER A 75 20.45 -20.46 -12.46
C SER A 75 21.81 -19.81 -12.72
N LYS A 76 22.55 -19.40 -11.68
CA LYS A 76 23.83 -18.65 -11.75
C LYS A 76 23.76 -17.37 -12.58
N LYS A 77 22.56 -16.84 -12.81
CA LYS A 77 22.29 -15.61 -13.55
C LYS A 77 22.06 -14.44 -12.60
N SER A 78 22.19 -13.22 -13.11
CA SER A 78 21.64 -12.04 -12.41
C SER A 78 20.13 -12.21 -12.23
N PHE A 79 19.54 -11.50 -11.25
CA PHE A 79 18.08 -11.54 -11.08
C PHE A 79 17.34 -11.09 -12.34
N ASP A 80 17.83 -10.02 -12.96
CA ASP A 80 17.21 -9.44 -14.15
C ASP A 80 17.25 -10.42 -15.33
N ASP A 81 18.35 -11.16 -15.52
CA ASP A 81 18.44 -12.21 -16.53
C ASP A 81 17.52 -13.40 -16.22
N TYR A 82 17.42 -13.81 -14.95
CA TYR A 82 16.48 -14.86 -14.54
C TYR A 82 15.03 -14.43 -14.81
N PHE A 83 14.64 -13.26 -14.31
CA PHE A 83 13.30 -12.70 -14.44
C PHE A 83 12.93 -12.41 -15.90
N GLY A 84 13.86 -11.90 -16.70
CA GLY A 84 13.66 -11.67 -18.14
C GLY A 84 13.36 -12.95 -18.92
N ASN A 85 13.81 -14.11 -18.43
CA ASN A 85 13.54 -15.42 -19.02
C ASN A 85 12.33 -16.14 -18.38
N LEU A 86 11.78 -15.62 -17.28
CA LEU A 86 10.66 -16.23 -16.57
C LEU A 86 9.36 -16.06 -17.38
N ARG A 87 8.83 -17.18 -17.90
CA ARG A 87 7.61 -17.19 -18.73
C ARG A 87 6.33 -17.29 -17.91
N THR A 88 6.36 -18.10 -16.86
CA THR A 88 5.23 -18.35 -15.95
C THR A 88 5.74 -18.93 -14.63
N LEU A 89 5.04 -18.66 -13.54
CA LEU A 89 5.25 -19.35 -12.26
C LEU A 89 4.55 -20.72 -12.20
N LYS A 90 3.61 -21.01 -13.11
CA LYS A 90 2.85 -22.27 -13.13
C LYS A 90 3.74 -23.50 -13.30
N ASP A 91 4.67 -23.44 -14.25
CA ASP A 91 5.58 -24.56 -14.52
C ASP A 91 6.49 -24.85 -13.31
N LEU A 92 6.94 -23.80 -12.63
CA LEU A 92 7.75 -23.90 -11.41
C LEU A 92 6.95 -24.44 -10.23
N TYR A 93 5.68 -24.03 -10.10
CA TYR A 93 4.77 -24.57 -9.10
C TYR A 93 4.55 -26.08 -9.31
N HIS A 94 4.22 -26.52 -10.53
CA HIS A 94 4.04 -27.94 -10.84
C HIS A 94 5.31 -28.77 -10.62
N TYR A 95 6.48 -28.20 -10.93
CA TYR A 95 7.75 -28.82 -10.55
C TYR A 95 7.85 -29.00 -9.03
N GLY A 96 7.50 -27.97 -8.26
CA GLY A 96 7.47 -28.00 -6.80
C GLY A 96 6.47 -29.00 -6.21
N GLU A 97 5.33 -29.24 -6.86
CA GLU A 97 4.38 -30.30 -6.45
C GLU A 97 5.01 -31.70 -6.54
N THR A 98 5.91 -31.90 -7.52
CA THR A 98 6.50 -33.21 -7.80
C THR A 98 7.81 -33.45 -7.06
N HIS A 99 8.62 -32.40 -6.87
CA HIS A 99 9.99 -32.49 -6.35
C HIS A 99 10.22 -31.71 -5.05
N GLY A 100 9.25 -30.90 -4.63
CA GLY A 100 9.29 -30.08 -3.44
C GLY A 100 8.47 -30.66 -2.28
N ILE A 101 8.19 -29.80 -1.31
CA ILE A 101 7.37 -30.08 -0.14
C ILE A 101 6.07 -29.29 -0.28
N SER A 102 4.96 -29.98 -0.49
CA SER A 102 3.62 -29.35 -0.48
C SER A 102 3.17 -29.09 0.94
N PHE A 103 2.56 -27.93 1.18
CA PHE A 103 2.05 -27.53 2.48
C PHE A 103 0.85 -26.57 2.36
N ASP A 104 0.12 -26.42 3.45
CA ASP A 104 -0.93 -25.42 3.65
C ASP A 104 -0.72 -24.68 4.98
N SER A 105 -1.67 -23.84 5.37
CA SER A 105 -1.58 -23.09 6.63
C SER A 105 -1.53 -23.95 7.90
N VAL A 106 -1.94 -25.22 7.82
CA VAL A 106 -2.00 -26.16 8.95
C VAL A 106 -0.76 -27.06 8.99
N THR A 107 -0.20 -27.37 7.84
CA THR A 107 0.88 -28.37 7.65
C THR A 107 2.26 -27.74 7.42
N ILE A 108 2.36 -26.41 7.45
CA ILE A 108 3.64 -25.71 7.32
C ILE A 108 4.63 -26.15 8.41
N THR A 109 5.88 -26.45 8.01
CA THR A 109 6.94 -26.85 8.92
C THR A 109 7.73 -25.64 9.44
N ASP A 110 8.50 -25.84 10.51
CA ASP A 110 9.39 -24.81 11.05
C ASP A 110 10.42 -24.33 10.03
N ALA A 111 11.00 -25.24 9.24
CA ALA A 111 11.98 -24.91 8.22
C ALA A 111 11.39 -23.99 7.13
N ILE A 112 10.17 -24.27 6.66
CA ILE A 112 9.49 -23.42 5.67
C ILE A 112 9.15 -22.06 6.28
N SER A 113 8.72 -22.06 7.55
CA SER A 113 8.40 -20.83 8.27
C SER A 113 9.62 -19.94 8.49
N GLU A 114 10.77 -20.52 8.84
CA GLU A 114 12.05 -19.81 8.96
C GLU A 114 12.50 -19.23 7.63
N GLU A 115 12.37 -19.98 6.55
CA GLU A 115 12.70 -19.49 5.20
C GLU A 115 11.81 -18.30 4.81
N LEU A 116 10.50 -18.34 5.12
CA LEU A 116 9.61 -17.20 4.88
C LEU A 116 10.06 -15.96 5.65
N VAL A 117 10.41 -16.10 6.93
CA VAL A 117 10.90 -14.98 7.73
C VAL A 117 12.18 -14.40 7.13
N GLN A 118 13.13 -15.25 6.71
CA GLN A 118 14.37 -14.79 6.07
C GLN A 118 14.13 -14.06 4.74
N ILE A 119 13.08 -14.43 4.00
CA ILE A 119 12.69 -13.73 2.78
C ILE A 119 12.01 -12.39 3.11
N PHE A 120 11.14 -12.35 4.11
CA PHE A 120 10.31 -11.19 4.45
C PHE A 120 11.01 -10.11 5.27
N GLU A 121 11.86 -10.49 6.22
CA GLU A 121 12.52 -9.54 7.11
C GLU A 121 13.28 -8.44 6.33
N PRO A 122 13.99 -8.74 5.22
CA PRO A 122 14.62 -7.70 4.40
C PRO A 122 13.66 -6.94 3.48
N LEU A 123 12.41 -7.41 3.33
CA LEU A 123 11.38 -6.79 2.51
C LEU A 123 10.47 -5.87 3.31
N SER A 124 10.26 -6.13 4.60
CA SER A 124 9.50 -5.28 5.52
C SER A 124 9.80 -5.61 6.98
N SER A 125 9.99 -4.57 7.78
CA SER A 125 10.30 -4.70 9.21
C SER A 125 9.13 -5.21 10.07
N GLU A 126 7.90 -5.10 9.58
CA GLU A 126 6.70 -5.51 10.32
C GLU A 126 6.42 -7.01 10.25
N TYR A 127 7.12 -7.75 9.39
CA TYR A 127 6.85 -9.18 9.13
C TYR A 127 7.91 -10.11 9.74
N SER A 128 8.54 -9.69 10.83
CA SER A 128 9.68 -10.39 11.46
C SER A 128 9.33 -11.66 12.25
N SER A 129 8.05 -12.02 12.41
CA SER A 129 7.66 -13.28 13.07
C SER A 129 7.09 -14.32 12.10
N ARG A 130 7.27 -15.61 12.46
CA ARG A 130 6.82 -16.78 11.67
C ARG A 130 5.33 -16.73 11.33
N CYS A 131 4.47 -16.55 12.33
CA CYS A 131 3.02 -16.51 12.14
C CYS A 131 2.56 -15.32 11.29
N GLN A 132 3.24 -14.17 11.41
CA GLN A 132 2.92 -12.98 10.63
C GLN A 132 3.35 -13.16 9.17
N SER A 133 4.54 -13.68 8.89
CA SER A 133 5.05 -13.85 7.52
C SER A 133 4.12 -14.67 6.61
N LEU A 134 3.63 -15.83 7.06
CA LEU A 134 2.73 -16.67 6.25
C LEU A 134 1.35 -16.03 6.08
N ALA A 135 0.73 -15.58 7.17
CA ALA A 135 -0.58 -14.94 7.13
C ALA A 135 -0.54 -13.68 6.25
N THR A 136 0.50 -12.88 6.40
CA THR A 136 0.79 -11.72 5.56
C THR A 136 0.97 -12.14 4.12
N MET A 137 1.76 -13.17 3.79
CA MET A 137 1.92 -13.54 2.38
C MET A 137 0.60 -13.99 1.77
N LEU A 138 -0.14 -14.86 2.46
CA LEU A 138 -1.45 -15.32 1.99
C LEU A 138 -2.40 -14.13 1.84
N HIS A 139 -2.35 -13.17 2.75
CA HIS A 139 -3.14 -11.95 2.68
C HIS A 139 -2.74 -11.05 1.50
N ILE A 140 -1.45 -10.70 1.36
CA ILE A 140 -0.90 -9.90 0.26
C ILE A 140 -1.21 -10.57 -1.08
N SER A 141 -0.94 -11.85 -1.17
CA SER A 141 -1.24 -12.70 -2.31
C SER A 141 -2.71 -12.67 -2.70
N LYS A 142 -3.58 -12.86 -1.71
CA LYS A 142 -5.03 -12.87 -1.90
C LYS A 142 -5.54 -11.50 -2.28
N ILE A 143 -5.10 -10.44 -1.60
CA ILE A 143 -5.40 -9.05 -1.96
C ILE A 143 -4.98 -8.79 -3.40
N THR A 144 -3.75 -9.14 -3.74
CA THR A 144 -3.21 -8.95 -5.09
C THR A 144 -4.04 -9.76 -6.09
N SER A 145 -4.31 -11.04 -5.85
CA SER A 145 -5.14 -11.85 -6.75
C SER A 145 -6.56 -11.30 -6.88
N ASP A 146 -7.24 -11.03 -5.76
CA ASP A 146 -8.65 -10.63 -5.74
C ASP A 146 -8.85 -9.21 -6.28
N HIS A 147 -8.04 -8.24 -5.86
CA HIS A 147 -8.10 -6.87 -6.39
C HIS A 147 -7.68 -6.84 -7.85
N PHE A 148 -6.65 -7.59 -8.26
CA PHE A 148 -6.22 -7.52 -9.65
C PHE A 148 -7.16 -8.22 -10.62
N LYS A 149 -7.85 -9.27 -10.18
CA LYS A 149 -8.90 -9.94 -10.97
C LYS A 149 -10.18 -9.13 -11.08
N THR A 150 -10.47 -8.24 -10.12
CA THR A 150 -11.76 -7.54 -10.05
C THR A 150 -11.64 -6.06 -10.40
N SER A 151 -10.83 -5.30 -9.65
CA SER A 151 -10.71 -3.84 -9.78
C SER A 151 -9.54 -3.40 -10.65
N MET A 152 -8.47 -4.20 -10.74
CA MET A 152 -7.29 -3.89 -11.55
C MET A 152 -7.21 -4.68 -12.87
N VAL A 153 -8.35 -5.12 -13.40
CA VAL A 153 -8.42 -5.71 -14.75
C VAL A 153 -7.93 -4.69 -15.76
N GLY A 154 -6.84 -4.99 -16.47
CA GLY A 154 -6.19 -4.04 -17.39
C GLY A 154 -4.94 -3.36 -16.81
N TRP A 155 -4.59 -3.63 -15.56
CA TRP A 155 -3.40 -3.09 -14.90
C TRP A 155 -2.09 -3.34 -15.66
N PRO A 156 -1.79 -4.56 -16.14
CA PRO A 156 -0.74 -4.82 -17.12
C PRO A 156 -0.62 -3.78 -18.24
N GLU A 157 -1.75 -3.46 -18.87
CA GLU A 157 -1.82 -2.57 -20.01
C GLU A 157 -1.72 -1.09 -19.58
N VAL A 158 -2.04 -0.75 -18.34
CA VAL A 158 -2.01 0.63 -17.81
C VAL A 158 -0.64 0.99 -17.23
N MET A 159 0.08 0.06 -16.59
CA MET A 159 1.41 0.33 -16.01
C MET A 159 2.48 0.62 -17.06
N GLY A 160 2.44 -0.08 -18.21
CA GLY A 160 3.58 -0.12 -19.13
C GLY A 160 4.78 -0.86 -18.55
N ASP A 161 5.92 -0.81 -19.24
CA ASP A 161 7.18 -1.35 -18.71
C ASP A 161 7.63 -0.51 -17.51
N VAL A 162 7.79 -1.15 -16.36
CA VAL A 162 8.25 -0.49 -15.14
C VAL A 162 9.52 -1.16 -14.66
N ASN A 163 10.53 -0.34 -14.39
CA ASN A 163 11.71 -0.67 -13.60
C ASN A 163 12.00 0.55 -12.75
N SER A 164 11.44 0.59 -11.53
CA SER A 164 11.54 1.76 -10.68
C SER A 164 11.82 1.37 -9.24
N PRO A 165 12.70 2.10 -8.53
CA PRO A 165 12.67 2.07 -7.08
C PRO A 165 11.31 2.59 -6.61
N PHE A 166 10.85 2.11 -5.46
CA PHE A 166 9.71 2.70 -4.77
C PHE A 166 10.09 3.14 -3.36
N ARG A 167 9.26 4.02 -2.80
CA ARG A 167 9.44 4.52 -1.45
C ARG A 167 8.91 3.49 -0.46
N GLY A 168 9.68 3.21 0.58
CA GLY A 168 9.23 2.34 1.67
C GLY A 168 9.54 0.87 1.41
N ASP A 169 8.75 0.02 2.06
CA ASP A 169 8.97 -1.43 2.14
C ASP A 169 7.83 -2.19 1.43
N PHE A 170 7.87 -3.51 1.45
CA PHE A 170 6.88 -4.32 0.74
C PHE A 170 5.46 -4.15 1.30
N LYS A 171 5.29 -3.87 2.60
CA LYS A 171 3.99 -3.52 3.19
C LYS A 171 3.42 -2.28 2.51
N TRP A 172 4.25 -1.23 2.42
CA TRP A 172 3.85 0.01 1.76
C TRP A 172 3.39 -0.23 0.32
N LEU A 173 4.12 -1.06 -0.44
CA LEU A 173 3.77 -1.37 -1.83
C LEU A 173 2.39 -2.05 -1.94
N VAL A 174 2.07 -2.94 -1.00
CA VAL A 174 0.78 -3.63 -1.00
C VAL A 174 -0.36 -2.66 -0.69
N GLY A 175 -0.20 -1.81 0.31
CA GLY A 175 -1.19 -0.77 0.63
C GLY A 175 -1.38 0.18 -0.56
N MET A 176 -0.29 0.58 -1.23
CA MET A 176 -0.33 1.40 -2.43
C MET A 176 -1.18 0.74 -3.53
N TYR A 177 -1.00 -0.56 -3.78
CA TYR A 177 -1.81 -1.29 -4.76
C TYR A 177 -3.27 -1.42 -4.39
N GLN A 178 -3.58 -1.62 -3.11
CA GLN A 178 -4.96 -1.58 -2.64
C GLN A 178 -5.57 -0.20 -2.87
N GLY A 179 -4.85 0.88 -2.52
CA GLY A 179 -5.30 2.24 -2.74
C GLY A 179 -5.56 2.53 -4.22
N ILE A 180 -4.67 2.07 -5.10
CA ILE A 180 -4.84 2.19 -6.55
C ILE A 180 -6.06 1.40 -7.03
N GLY A 181 -6.22 0.15 -6.59
CA GLY A 181 -7.38 -0.69 -6.92
C GLY A 181 -8.70 -0.04 -6.49
N ASP A 182 -8.76 0.44 -5.25
CA ASP A 182 -9.93 1.14 -4.70
C ASP A 182 -10.24 2.43 -5.46
N PHE A 183 -9.22 3.23 -5.75
CA PHE A 183 -9.38 4.48 -6.48
C PHE A 183 -9.97 4.23 -7.88
N PHE A 184 -9.49 3.20 -8.57
CA PHE A 184 -10.01 2.86 -9.90
C PHE A 184 -11.35 2.12 -9.87
N ALA A 185 -11.71 1.45 -8.77
CA ALA A 185 -13.04 0.87 -8.62
C ALA A 185 -14.17 1.92 -8.67
N GLU A 186 -13.86 3.18 -8.33
CA GLU A 186 -14.80 4.32 -8.42
C GLU A 186 -15.03 4.79 -9.88
N ILE A 187 -14.17 4.39 -10.81
CA ILE A 187 -14.33 4.69 -12.23
C ILE A 187 -15.22 3.62 -12.85
N ALA A 188 -16.34 4.01 -13.47
CA ALA A 188 -17.18 3.06 -14.21
C ALA A 188 -16.36 2.39 -15.34
N GLY A 189 -16.22 1.06 -15.28
CA GLY A 189 -15.33 0.29 -16.16
C GLY A 189 -13.91 0.08 -15.63
N GLY A 190 -13.58 0.64 -14.47
CA GLY A 190 -12.36 0.42 -13.71
C GLY A 190 -11.08 0.71 -14.49
N MET A 191 -10.02 -0.05 -14.17
CA MET A 191 -8.80 -0.03 -14.97
C MET A 191 -8.98 -0.54 -16.40
N GLY A 192 -10.02 -1.33 -16.67
CA GLY A 192 -10.30 -1.85 -18.00
C GLY A 192 -10.60 -0.70 -18.98
N LEU A 193 -11.30 0.33 -18.51
CA LEU A 193 -11.54 1.55 -19.29
C LEU A 193 -10.24 2.31 -19.59
N LEU A 194 -9.32 2.39 -18.62
CA LEU A 194 -8.01 3.01 -18.84
C LEU A 194 -7.21 2.26 -19.90
N ALA A 195 -7.17 0.92 -19.80
CA ALA A 195 -6.51 0.06 -20.77
C ALA A 195 -7.09 0.26 -22.19
N GLN A 196 -8.42 0.30 -22.32
CA GLN A 196 -9.11 0.58 -23.59
C GLN A 196 -8.74 1.94 -24.17
N LYS A 197 -8.67 2.97 -23.31
CA LYS A 197 -8.23 4.31 -23.69
C LYS A 197 -6.72 4.45 -23.85
N ARG A 198 -5.96 3.37 -23.66
CA ARG A 198 -4.49 3.32 -23.74
C ARG A 198 -3.82 4.34 -22.81
N VAL A 199 -4.43 4.60 -21.65
CA VAL A 199 -3.81 5.43 -20.62
C VAL A 199 -2.63 4.67 -20.03
N LYS A 200 -1.47 5.35 -19.97
CA LYS A 200 -0.26 4.82 -19.36
C LYS A 200 0.06 5.61 -18.11
N LEU A 201 0.05 4.95 -16.95
CA LEU A 201 0.41 5.57 -15.69
C LEU A 201 1.93 5.55 -15.51
N ASP A 202 2.50 6.69 -15.14
CA ASP A 202 3.88 6.82 -14.71
C ASP A 202 4.00 6.30 -13.27
N LEU A 203 4.11 4.97 -13.16
CA LEU A 203 4.26 4.30 -11.87
C LEU A 203 5.55 4.70 -11.17
N GLY A 204 6.63 5.00 -11.91
CA GLY A 204 7.86 5.44 -11.29
C GLY A 204 7.65 6.73 -10.48
N LYS A 205 6.85 7.68 -11.01
CA LYS A 205 6.44 8.86 -10.23
C LYS A 205 5.50 8.51 -9.10
N ILE A 206 4.44 7.72 -9.35
CA ILE A 206 3.46 7.37 -8.30
C ILE A 206 4.15 6.69 -7.11
N LEU A 207 5.03 5.73 -7.39
CA LEU A 207 5.70 4.91 -6.39
C LEU A 207 6.82 5.62 -5.63
N THR A 208 7.21 6.83 -6.07
CA THR A 208 8.26 7.64 -5.43
C THR A 208 7.72 8.85 -4.67
N GLN A 209 6.39 9.03 -4.60
CA GLN A 209 5.78 10.17 -3.91
C GLN A 209 5.94 10.10 -2.38
N ASP A 210 6.01 11.29 -1.77
CA ASP A 210 6.26 11.49 -0.32
C ASP A 210 5.02 11.30 0.57
N GLY A 211 3.85 11.04 0.01
CA GLY A 211 2.63 10.69 0.75
C GLY A 211 1.42 10.47 -0.14
N GLY A 212 0.34 9.92 0.43
CA GLY A 212 -0.88 9.58 -0.31
C GLY A 212 -1.53 10.75 -1.05
N ILE A 213 -1.46 11.97 -0.49
CA ILE A 213 -2.03 13.16 -1.16
C ILE A 213 -1.29 13.46 -2.45
N ASP A 214 0.04 13.39 -2.45
CA ASP A 214 0.85 13.62 -3.65
C ASP A 214 0.58 12.52 -4.70
N VAL A 215 0.37 11.27 -4.28
CA VAL A 215 -0.06 10.18 -5.18
C VAL A 215 -1.39 10.52 -5.85
N MET A 216 -2.37 10.98 -5.07
CA MET A 216 -3.67 11.38 -5.59
C MET A 216 -3.56 12.54 -6.59
N ILE A 217 -2.70 13.55 -6.31
CA ILE A 217 -2.41 14.64 -7.26
C ILE A 217 -1.93 14.06 -8.59
N TYR A 218 -0.93 13.18 -8.56
CA TYR A 218 -0.36 12.59 -9.77
C TYR A 218 -1.37 11.74 -10.54
N LEU A 219 -2.25 11.02 -9.85
CA LEU A 219 -3.34 10.27 -10.50
C LEU A 219 -4.32 11.22 -11.18
N LEU A 220 -4.76 12.28 -10.50
CA LEU A 220 -5.68 13.26 -11.08
C LEU A 220 -5.08 13.94 -12.32
N GLU A 221 -3.81 14.35 -12.26
CA GLU A 221 -3.12 14.99 -13.39
C GLU A 221 -2.96 14.05 -14.59
N GLN A 222 -2.69 12.76 -14.36
CA GLN A 222 -2.54 11.78 -15.44
C GLN A 222 -3.87 11.36 -16.07
N LEU A 223 -4.96 11.39 -15.32
CA LEU A 223 -6.27 10.97 -15.83
C LEU A 223 -7.05 12.10 -16.49
N HIS A 224 -6.83 13.35 -16.06
CA HIS A 224 -7.55 14.52 -16.58
C HIS A 224 -7.55 14.66 -18.12
N PRO A 225 -6.45 14.39 -18.85
CA PRO A 225 -6.46 14.47 -20.31
C PRO A 225 -7.39 13.44 -20.99
N HIS A 226 -7.77 12.38 -20.28
CA HIS A 226 -8.50 11.23 -20.84
C HIS A 226 -9.95 11.14 -20.37
N PHE A 227 -10.28 11.83 -19.28
CA PHE A 227 -11.54 11.68 -18.56
C PHE A 227 -12.03 12.99 -17.96
N ASP A 228 -13.36 13.14 -17.89
CA ASP A 228 -14.00 14.14 -17.04
C ASP A 228 -13.94 13.66 -15.58
N ILE A 229 -12.84 14.01 -14.92
CA ILE A 229 -12.54 13.61 -13.54
C ILE A 229 -13.61 14.11 -12.57
N GLY A 230 -14.15 15.29 -12.80
CA GLY A 230 -15.19 15.85 -11.94
C GLY A 230 -16.45 14.98 -11.95
N LYS A 231 -16.85 14.53 -13.14
CA LYS A 231 -18.01 13.63 -13.29
C LYS A 231 -17.78 12.25 -12.69
N ILE A 232 -16.57 11.70 -12.83
CA ILE A 232 -16.28 10.32 -12.44
C ILE A 232 -15.93 10.21 -10.95
N LEU A 233 -15.05 11.07 -10.46
CA LEU A 233 -14.50 10.98 -9.11
C LEU A 233 -15.08 11.99 -8.13
N GLY A 234 -15.83 13.00 -8.60
CA GLY A 234 -16.38 14.06 -7.74
C GLY A 234 -17.19 13.50 -6.56
N LYS A 235 -18.08 12.54 -6.84
CA LYS A 235 -18.89 11.88 -5.78
C LYS A 235 -18.03 11.06 -4.82
N ALA A 236 -17.03 10.35 -5.33
CA ALA A 236 -16.18 9.47 -4.52
C ALA A 236 -15.26 10.26 -3.58
N LEU A 237 -14.66 11.35 -4.08
CA LEU A 237 -13.66 12.12 -3.34
C LEU A 237 -14.23 13.22 -2.43
N ASN A 238 -15.50 13.62 -2.59
CA ASN A 238 -16.14 14.62 -1.71
C ASN A 238 -16.47 14.13 -0.30
N SER A 239 -16.25 12.86 0.03
CA SER A 239 -16.43 12.34 1.39
C SER A 239 -15.10 12.40 2.17
N PRO A 240 -15.07 12.96 3.40
CA PRO A 240 -13.91 12.88 4.28
C PRO A 240 -13.45 11.43 4.50
N GLU A 241 -14.39 10.51 4.73
CA GLU A 241 -14.09 9.09 4.93
C GLU A 241 -13.32 8.50 3.74
N ARG A 242 -13.81 8.74 2.53
CA ARG A 242 -13.20 8.21 1.31
C ARG A 242 -11.87 8.86 1.02
N PHE A 243 -11.77 10.18 1.17
CA PHE A 243 -10.52 10.89 0.98
C PHE A 243 -9.43 10.35 1.92
N PHE A 244 -9.67 10.32 3.23
CA PHE A 244 -8.65 9.88 4.18
C PHE A 244 -8.36 8.38 4.07
N THR A 245 -9.35 7.53 3.81
CA THR A 245 -9.13 6.09 3.60
C THR A 245 -8.29 5.80 2.36
N LEU A 246 -8.54 6.48 1.23
CA LEU A 246 -7.72 6.31 0.04
C LEU A 246 -6.29 6.81 0.25
N ASN A 247 -6.12 7.96 0.90
CA ASN A 247 -4.79 8.50 1.19
C ASN A 247 -4.01 7.62 2.17
N ASP A 248 -4.67 7.05 3.17
CA ASP A 248 -4.08 6.08 4.10
C ASP A 248 -3.55 4.84 3.36
N LYS A 249 -4.36 4.30 2.44
CA LYS A 249 -3.92 3.18 1.58
C LYS A 249 -2.77 3.55 0.65
N PHE A 250 -2.83 4.69 -0.04
CA PHE A 250 -1.70 5.19 -0.84
C PHE A 250 -0.44 5.42 0.01
N SER A 251 -0.62 5.72 1.30
CA SER A 251 0.45 5.84 2.26
C SER A 251 0.93 4.50 2.81
N GLY A 252 0.42 3.37 2.32
CA GLY A 252 0.81 2.03 2.73
C GLY A 252 0.25 1.60 4.09
N GLU A 253 -0.71 2.35 4.64
CA GLU A 253 -1.19 2.22 6.02
C GLU A 253 -0.02 2.23 7.03
N MET A 254 0.98 3.07 6.73
CA MET A 254 2.20 3.16 7.53
C MET A 254 1.91 3.95 8.79
N GLY A 255 2.18 3.36 9.95
CA GLY A 255 1.91 3.98 11.24
C GLY A 255 2.92 5.03 11.67
N TYR A 256 3.68 5.71 10.80
CA TYR A 256 4.69 6.69 11.23
C TYR A 256 4.90 7.87 10.27
N GLY A 257 5.45 8.97 10.81
CA GLY A 257 5.75 10.18 10.05
C GLY A 257 4.49 10.80 9.42
N PHE A 258 4.63 11.45 8.26
CA PHE A 258 3.48 12.08 7.59
C PHE A 258 2.39 11.05 7.21
N ASP A 259 2.78 9.84 6.81
CA ASP A 259 1.86 8.76 6.48
C ASP A 259 1.10 8.27 7.73
N GLY A 260 1.78 8.14 8.86
CA GLY A 260 1.15 7.79 10.14
C GLY A 260 0.16 8.83 10.64
N TYR A 261 0.43 10.11 10.37
CA TYR A 261 -0.55 11.17 10.65
C TYR A 261 -1.83 10.97 9.82
N ILE A 262 -1.72 10.65 8.52
CA ILE A 262 -2.87 10.33 7.67
C ILE A 262 -3.60 9.08 8.17
N HIS A 263 -2.86 8.03 8.56
CA HIS A 263 -3.41 6.79 9.10
C HIS A 263 -4.26 7.04 10.36
N VAL A 264 -3.74 7.83 11.31
CA VAL A 264 -4.47 8.22 12.53
C VAL A 264 -5.77 8.96 12.18
N LEU A 265 -5.74 9.90 11.24
CA LEU A 265 -6.95 10.60 10.83
C LEU A 265 -7.97 9.68 10.15
N ALA A 266 -7.51 8.74 9.32
CA ALA A 266 -8.36 7.75 8.69
C ALA A 266 -9.04 6.86 9.73
N GLU A 267 -8.31 6.36 10.73
CA GLU A 267 -8.87 5.56 11.82
C GLU A 267 -9.88 6.34 12.68
N ILE A 268 -9.61 7.61 12.99
CA ILE A 268 -10.56 8.46 13.70
C ILE A 268 -11.86 8.63 12.89
N ILE A 269 -11.76 8.88 11.58
CA ILE A 269 -12.96 9.01 10.75
C ILE A 269 -13.72 7.67 10.69
N ARG A 270 -13.02 6.54 10.51
CA ARG A 270 -13.64 5.20 10.52
C ARG A 270 -14.34 4.92 11.86
N LEU A 271 -13.79 5.37 12.99
CA LEU A 271 -14.45 5.28 14.29
C LEU A 271 -15.80 6.02 14.29
N TYR A 272 -15.86 7.24 13.76
CA TYR A 272 -17.11 8.01 13.66
C TYR A 272 -18.09 7.46 12.63
N GLU A 273 -17.65 6.63 11.70
CA GLU A 273 -18.51 5.88 10.75
C GLU A 273 -18.91 4.49 11.25
N ASP A 274 -18.62 4.14 12.51
CA ASP A 274 -18.86 2.80 13.07
C ASP A 274 -18.17 1.67 12.29
N LYS A 275 -17.06 2.00 11.61
CA LYS A 275 -16.22 1.08 10.81
C LYS A 275 -14.91 0.72 11.51
N SER A 276 -14.63 1.32 12.66
CA SER A 276 -13.47 1.03 13.50
C SER A 276 -13.82 1.14 14.99
N SER A 277 -12.86 0.81 15.85
CA SER A 277 -12.99 0.79 17.31
C SER A 277 -12.07 1.83 17.95
N ILE A 278 -12.34 2.19 19.21
CA ILE A 278 -11.44 3.10 19.95
C ILE A 278 -10.06 2.46 20.16
N GLN A 279 -9.99 1.14 20.28
CA GLN A 279 -8.75 0.38 20.40
C GLN A 279 -7.89 0.48 19.13
N ASN A 280 -8.50 0.45 17.95
CA ASN A 280 -7.77 0.63 16.70
C ASN A 280 -7.19 2.05 16.58
N VAL A 281 -7.94 3.07 17.02
CA VAL A 281 -7.43 4.44 17.08
C VAL A 281 -6.28 4.57 18.08
N GLU A 282 -6.38 3.93 19.23
CA GLU A 282 -5.29 3.88 20.23
C GLU A 282 -4.03 3.23 19.66
N ILE A 283 -4.16 2.12 18.92
CA ILE A 283 -3.05 1.46 18.24
C ILE A 283 -2.41 2.40 17.21
N ALA A 284 -3.22 3.03 16.35
CA ALA A 284 -2.72 3.95 15.33
C ALA A 284 -1.96 5.15 15.95
N LEU A 285 -2.51 5.75 17.01
CA LEU A 285 -1.86 6.82 17.75
C LEU A 285 -0.55 6.37 18.40
N THR A 286 -0.55 5.18 18.99
CA THR A 286 0.62 4.61 19.65
C THR A 286 1.72 4.32 18.65
N ASP A 287 1.40 3.74 17.50
CA ASP A 287 2.37 3.44 16.45
C ASP A 287 2.95 4.72 15.84
N TYR A 288 2.11 5.73 15.63
CA TYR A 288 2.53 7.06 15.22
C TYR A 288 3.54 7.67 16.21
N CYS A 289 3.33 7.44 17.51
CA CYS A 289 4.24 7.89 18.58
C CYS A 289 5.48 7.02 18.78
N LYS A 290 5.63 5.85 18.15
CA LYS A 290 6.78 4.95 18.40
C LYS A 290 8.01 5.26 17.53
N ASN A 291 7.89 6.11 16.51
CA ASN A 291 8.94 6.27 15.51
C ASN A 291 9.46 7.72 15.43
N PRO A 292 10.57 8.05 16.12
CA PRO A 292 11.05 9.43 16.32
C PRO A 292 11.62 10.11 15.08
N LYS A 293 11.51 9.50 13.89
CA LYS A 293 12.18 9.93 12.66
C LYS A 293 11.60 11.19 12.01
N THR A 294 10.55 11.79 12.56
CA THR A 294 9.96 13.01 12.01
C THR A 294 9.58 13.97 13.14
N SER A 295 10.18 15.16 13.19
CA SER A 295 9.74 16.20 14.14
C SER A 295 8.33 16.70 13.79
N SER A 296 7.55 17.07 14.80
CA SER A 296 6.19 17.62 14.66
C SER A 296 6.12 18.80 13.68
N LYS A 297 7.13 19.69 13.71
CA LYS A 297 7.27 20.81 12.76
C LYS A 297 7.35 20.33 11.30
N GLY A 298 8.05 19.23 11.03
CA GLY A 298 8.17 18.66 9.69
C GLY A 298 6.85 18.06 9.17
N ILE A 299 5.98 17.55 10.05
CA ILE A 299 4.69 16.98 9.66
C ILE A 299 3.72 18.08 9.25
N GLN A 300 3.62 19.15 10.05
CA GLN A 300 2.76 20.29 9.74
C GLN A 300 3.17 20.98 8.42
N GLU A 301 4.48 21.17 8.19
CA GLU A 301 5.00 21.73 6.94
C GLU A 301 4.66 20.84 5.74
N LYS A 302 4.80 19.52 5.86
CA LYS A 302 4.43 18.55 4.82
C LYS A 302 2.93 18.53 4.53
N TRP A 303 2.09 18.53 5.56
CA TRP A 303 0.63 18.60 5.40
C TRP A 303 0.23 19.86 4.62
N ASN A 304 0.64 21.03 5.10
CA ASN A 304 0.31 22.31 4.48
C ASN A 304 0.83 22.38 3.03
N GLY A 305 2.04 21.89 2.80
CA GLY A 305 2.63 21.80 1.46
C GLY A 305 1.81 20.93 0.51
N SER A 306 1.44 19.72 0.95
CA SER A 306 0.68 18.75 0.16
C SER A 306 -0.74 19.23 -0.13
N VAL A 307 -1.44 19.75 0.88
CA VAL A 307 -2.79 20.33 0.72
C VAL A 307 -2.77 21.52 -0.23
N LYS A 308 -1.79 22.43 -0.10
CA LYS A 308 -1.65 23.58 -1.01
C LYS A 308 -1.45 23.13 -2.46
N LYS A 309 -0.60 22.12 -2.70
CA LYS A 309 -0.41 21.54 -4.04
C LYS A 309 -1.70 20.89 -4.56
N PHE A 310 -2.42 20.17 -3.70
CA PHE A 310 -3.69 19.53 -4.05
C PHE A 310 -4.72 20.55 -4.49
N LEU A 311 -4.97 21.59 -3.68
CA LEU A 311 -5.91 22.67 -4.00
C LEU A 311 -5.51 23.43 -5.29
N ALA A 312 -4.21 23.68 -5.49
CA ALA A 312 -3.72 24.30 -6.73
C ALA A 312 -3.98 23.40 -7.95
N THR A 313 -3.86 22.08 -7.79
CA THR A 313 -4.16 21.08 -8.82
C THR A 313 -5.64 21.05 -9.14
N ILE A 314 -6.53 21.03 -8.14
CA ILE A 314 -7.98 21.09 -8.34
C ILE A 314 -8.35 22.31 -9.19
N LYS A 315 -7.81 23.49 -8.85
CA LYS A 315 -8.04 24.72 -9.61
C LYS A 315 -7.48 24.66 -11.03
N LYS A 316 -6.26 24.13 -11.20
CA LYS A 316 -5.61 23.96 -12.52
C LYS A 316 -6.45 23.05 -13.43
N LEU A 317 -7.01 21.98 -12.89
CA LEU A 317 -7.83 20.99 -13.60
C LEU A 317 -9.31 21.40 -13.67
N LYS A 318 -9.68 22.58 -13.15
CA LYS A 318 -11.06 23.11 -13.10
C LYS A 318 -12.06 22.16 -12.41
N LEU A 319 -11.62 21.55 -11.31
CA LEU A 319 -12.40 20.59 -10.52
C LEU A 319 -13.06 21.22 -9.29
N ASP A 320 -13.00 22.54 -9.12
CA ASP A 320 -13.45 23.25 -7.90
C ASP A 320 -14.91 22.94 -7.55
N GLU A 321 -15.81 22.96 -8.53
CA GLU A 321 -17.24 22.68 -8.29
C GLU A 321 -17.48 21.19 -8.02
N ALA A 322 -16.81 20.31 -8.76
CA ALA A 322 -16.95 18.87 -8.60
C ALA A 322 -16.38 18.35 -7.28
N LEU A 323 -15.39 19.06 -6.70
CA LEU A 323 -14.71 18.70 -5.46
C LEU A 323 -14.89 19.76 -4.37
N LYS A 324 -16.02 20.48 -4.40
CA LYS A 324 -16.30 21.61 -3.49
C LYS A 324 -16.27 21.21 -2.02
N ASP A 325 -16.85 20.06 -1.68
CA ASP A 325 -16.91 19.62 -0.28
C ASP A 325 -15.51 19.20 0.22
N LEU A 326 -14.73 18.53 -0.62
CA LEU A 326 -13.34 18.18 -0.30
C LEU A 326 -12.45 19.42 -0.16
N THR A 327 -12.55 20.39 -1.08
CA THR A 327 -11.78 21.64 -0.97
C THR A 327 -12.19 22.44 0.27
N GLY A 328 -13.49 22.48 0.60
CA GLY A 328 -14.00 23.06 1.84
C GLY A 328 -13.48 22.34 3.10
N LEU A 329 -13.46 21.01 3.10
CA LEU A 329 -12.87 20.20 4.18
C LEU A 329 -11.40 20.55 4.39
N LEU A 330 -10.58 20.52 3.35
CA LEU A 330 -9.14 20.80 3.43
C LEU A 330 -8.86 22.24 3.86
N GLY A 331 -9.68 23.19 3.40
CA GLY A 331 -9.66 24.58 3.88
C GLY A 331 -9.97 24.66 5.38
N ASN A 332 -11.04 24.01 5.84
CA ASN A 332 -11.41 23.98 7.25
C ASN A 332 -10.35 23.33 8.14
N ILE A 333 -9.65 22.29 7.68
CA ILE A 333 -8.54 21.68 8.43
C ILE A 333 -7.39 22.68 8.55
N THR A 334 -7.00 23.32 7.45
CA THR A 334 -5.90 24.31 7.43
C THR A 334 -6.21 25.53 8.31
N ASP A 335 -7.48 25.93 8.35
CA ASP A 335 -7.97 27.06 9.15
C ASP A 335 -8.30 26.70 10.61
N ASN A 336 -8.12 25.44 11.03
CA ASN A 336 -8.52 24.93 12.36
C ASN A 336 -10.01 25.12 12.69
N LYS A 337 -10.88 24.94 11.69
CA LYS A 337 -12.36 25.07 11.79
C LYS A 337 -13.11 23.77 11.50
N TRP A 338 -12.40 22.67 11.24
CA TRP A 338 -13.02 21.39 10.96
C TRP A 338 -13.78 20.84 12.18
N VAL A 339 -15.08 20.64 11.98
CA VAL A 339 -16.00 19.92 12.86
C VAL A 339 -16.56 18.74 12.08
N TYR A 340 -16.56 17.55 12.68
CA TYR A 340 -17.07 16.32 12.07
C TYR A 340 -17.99 15.62 13.06
N LYS A 341 -19.23 15.33 12.66
CA LYS A 341 -20.27 14.75 13.54
C LYS A 341 -20.27 15.36 14.94
N GLY A 342 -20.39 16.69 15.03
CA GLY A 342 -20.41 17.41 16.32
C GLY A 342 -19.08 17.47 17.10
N VAL A 343 -18.00 16.87 16.59
CA VAL A 343 -16.69 16.83 17.24
C VAL A 343 -15.73 17.84 16.63
N ASN A 344 -15.04 18.60 17.49
CA ASN A 344 -14.00 19.53 17.07
C ASN A 344 -12.74 18.76 16.65
N MET A 345 -12.74 18.32 15.40
CA MET A 345 -11.62 17.60 14.81
C MET A 345 -10.36 18.46 14.69
N SER A 346 -10.49 19.78 14.64
CA SER A 346 -9.32 20.68 14.58
C SER A 346 -8.47 20.59 15.82
N LYS A 347 -9.09 20.49 17.01
CA LYS A 347 -8.35 20.28 18.27
C LYS A 347 -7.59 18.95 18.25
N ILE A 348 -8.23 17.89 17.73
CA ILE A 348 -7.61 16.57 17.62
C ILE A 348 -6.44 16.60 16.65
N VAL A 349 -6.64 17.17 15.45
CA VAL A 349 -5.60 17.38 14.44
C VAL A 349 -4.42 18.15 15.02
N GLU A 350 -4.68 19.24 15.76
CA GLU A 350 -3.64 20.05 16.40
C GLU A 350 -2.82 19.23 17.40
N ILE A 351 -3.48 18.44 18.25
CA ILE A 351 -2.79 17.55 19.20
C ILE A 351 -1.94 16.53 18.43
N VAL A 352 -2.52 15.81 17.47
CA VAL A 352 -1.80 14.76 16.71
C VAL A 352 -0.63 15.33 15.91
N MET A 353 -0.76 16.53 15.32
CA MET A 353 0.35 17.18 14.62
C MET A 353 1.49 17.58 15.57
N LYS A 354 1.16 17.93 16.83
CA LYS A 354 2.12 18.36 17.85
C LYS A 354 2.67 17.22 18.70
N MET A 355 2.05 16.04 18.63
CA MET A 355 2.51 14.85 19.35
C MET A 355 3.98 14.61 19.03
N ASP A 356 4.78 14.57 20.09
CA ASP A 356 6.16 14.18 19.97
C ASP A 356 6.18 12.65 19.75
N PRO A 357 6.83 12.15 18.70
CA PRO A 357 7.00 10.71 18.49
C PRO A 357 7.97 10.05 19.48
N SER A 358 8.20 10.68 20.63
CA SER A 358 8.81 10.09 21.82
C SER A 358 7.95 10.27 23.09
N ASN A 359 6.78 10.91 22.99
CA ASN A 359 5.88 11.16 24.11
C ASN A 359 4.43 10.69 23.84
N VAL A 360 4.05 9.59 24.49
CA VAL A 360 2.73 8.96 24.40
C VAL A 360 1.68 9.67 25.31
N ASP A 361 2.09 10.64 26.14
CA ASP A 361 1.23 11.30 27.13
C ASP A 361 0.03 12.05 26.53
N SER A 362 0.08 12.37 25.23
CA SER A 362 -1.05 13.00 24.53
C SER A 362 -2.09 12.01 24.00
N VAL A 363 -1.79 10.71 23.97
CA VAL A 363 -2.75 9.67 23.53
C VAL A 363 -4.02 9.69 24.38
N PRO A 364 -3.95 9.68 25.73
CA PRO A 364 -5.13 9.76 26.57
C PRO A 364 -5.98 11.02 26.33
N GLU A 365 -5.35 12.16 26.02
CA GLU A 365 -6.08 13.40 25.71
C GLU A 365 -6.91 13.26 24.43
N VAL A 366 -6.32 12.71 23.36
CA VAL A 366 -7.04 12.45 22.10
C VAL A 366 -8.18 11.46 22.33
N LEU A 367 -7.92 10.34 23.01
CA LEU A 367 -8.94 9.33 23.29
C LEU A 367 -10.10 9.89 24.11
N LYS A 368 -9.82 10.75 25.09
CA LYS A 368 -10.86 11.43 25.88
C LYS A 368 -11.75 12.32 25.01
N LEU A 369 -11.17 13.13 24.13
CA LEU A 369 -11.92 13.98 23.21
C LEU A 369 -12.82 13.16 22.28
N LEU A 370 -12.31 12.02 21.78
CA LEU A 370 -13.05 11.12 20.91
C LEU A 370 -14.25 10.48 21.64
N GLN A 371 -14.03 9.99 22.87
CA GLN A 371 -15.07 9.40 23.70
C GLN A 371 -16.15 10.40 24.10
N GLU A 372 -15.77 11.63 24.44
CA GLU A 372 -16.72 12.73 24.72
C GLU A 372 -17.56 13.07 23.48
N GLY A 373 -16.94 13.04 22.29
CA GLY A 373 -17.62 13.21 21.01
C GLY A 373 -18.65 12.12 20.72
N LYS A 374 -18.26 10.85 20.80
CA LYS A 374 -19.14 9.68 20.58
C LYS A 374 -20.36 9.67 21.50
N LYS A 375 -20.20 10.11 22.76
CA LYS A 375 -21.33 10.23 23.69
C LYS A 375 -22.35 11.27 23.24
N LYS A 376 -21.92 12.36 22.60
CA LYS A 376 -22.83 13.40 22.09
C LYS A 376 -23.59 12.91 20.85
N ASP A 377 -22.93 12.16 19.97
CA ASP A 377 -23.58 11.56 18.80
C ASP A 377 -24.67 10.53 19.15
N LEU A 378 -24.55 9.84 20.29
CA LEU A 378 -25.57 8.89 20.78
C LEU A 378 -26.80 9.56 21.41
N HIS A 379 -26.78 10.88 21.59
CA HIS A 379 -27.85 11.65 22.23
C HIS A 379 -28.53 12.66 21.30
N VAL A 380 -28.24 12.61 19.99
CA VAL A 380 -28.93 13.31 18.90
C VAL A 380 -29.66 12.27 18.06
#